data_AF-A0A7W7RQB3-F1
#
_entry.id   AF-A0A7W7RQB3-F1
#
_cell.length_a   1.000
_cell.length_b   1.000
_cell.length_c   1.000
_cell.angle_alpha   90.00
_cell.angle_beta   90.00
_cell.angle_gamma   90.00
#
_symmetry.space_group_name_H-M   'P 1'
#
loop_
_entity.id
_entity.type
_entity.pdbx_description
1 polymer ?
#
loop_
_entity_poly.entity_id
_entity_poly.type
_entity_poly.pdbx_seq_one_letter_code
_entity_poly.pdbx_strand_id
1 'polypeptide(L)'
;MTDGPDITCACCGRTGPHIGRGLIRTCHTRHSANGTLHRWPLNPHRAPNGTTTYQLRSPTALGRAEDYAELRSQGLTRVEAAERLGVTIRTASRYQAYLRATQQEQEHTAA
;
A
#
# COMPACT_ATOMS: atom_id res chain seq x y z
N MET A 1 13.95 19.61 -13.73
CA MET A 1 12.99 18.60 -13.21
C MET A 1 12.33 18.01 -14.42
N THR A 2 12.71 16.80 -14.83
CA THR A 2 12.12 16.12 -15.99
C THR A 2 10.76 15.57 -15.57
N ASP A 3 9.70 16.25 -15.99
CA ASP A 3 8.36 15.69 -15.90
C ASP A 3 8.32 14.44 -16.78
N GLY A 4 8.00 13.29 -16.17
CA GLY A 4 7.82 12.03 -16.89
C GLY A 4 6.64 12.10 -17.85
N PRO A 5 6.47 11.11 -18.75
CA PRO A 5 5.34 11.08 -19.67
C PRO A 5 4.01 11.13 -18.90
N ASP A 6 3.02 11.78 -19.50
CA ASP A 6 1.67 11.84 -18.97
C ASP A 6 1.03 10.44 -18.99
N ILE A 7 0.44 10.03 -17.88
CA ILE A 7 -0.30 8.77 -17.75
C ILE A 7 -1.69 9.02 -17.20
N THR A 8 -2.62 8.13 -17.50
CA THR A 8 -3.89 8.03 -16.78
C THR A 8 -3.64 7.47 -15.39
N CYS A 9 -3.93 8.27 -14.36
CA CYS A 9 -3.73 7.90 -12.97
C CYS A 9 -4.56 6.68 -12.59
N ALA A 10 -3.89 5.63 -12.11
CA ALA A 10 -4.52 4.40 -11.67
C ALA A 10 -5.42 4.54 -10.42
N CYS A 11 -5.31 5.65 -9.68
CA CYS A 11 -6.17 5.96 -8.53
C CYS A 11 -7.42 6.76 -8.92
N CYS A 12 -7.26 7.85 -9.66
CA CYS A 12 -8.35 8.82 -9.87
C CYS A 12 -8.77 8.99 -11.33
N GLY A 13 -8.19 8.23 -12.27
CA GLY A 13 -8.50 8.29 -13.70
C GLY A 13 -8.03 9.55 -14.43
N ARG A 14 -7.48 10.55 -13.73
CA ARG A 14 -6.98 11.80 -14.35
C ARG A 14 -5.63 11.62 -15.02
N THR A 15 -5.41 12.32 -16.13
CA THR A 15 -4.12 12.36 -16.84
C THR A 15 -3.16 13.36 -16.20
N GLY A 16 -1.88 13.03 -16.11
CA GLY A 16 -0.84 13.97 -15.68
C GLY A 16 0.53 13.32 -15.52
N PRO A 17 1.53 14.06 -15.01
CA PRO A 17 2.92 13.61 -15.03
C PRO A 17 3.11 12.38 -14.15
N HIS A 18 3.64 11.32 -14.75
CA HIS A 18 3.95 10.07 -14.06
C HIS A 18 5.06 10.27 -13.03
N ILE A 19 4.79 9.93 -11.77
CA ILE A 19 5.80 9.91 -10.71
C ILE A 19 6.21 8.48 -10.33
N GLY A 20 5.25 7.56 -10.27
CA GLY A 20 5.51 6.16 -9.97
C GLY A 20 4.25 5.38 -9.60
N ARG A 21 4.32 4.06 -9.65
CA ARG A 21 3.21 3.12 -9.34
C ARG A 21 1.95 3.35 -10.21
N GLY A 22 2.10 3.92 -11.41
CA GLY A 22 0.96 4.30 -12.24
C GLY A 22 0.14 5.46 -11.68
N LEU A 23 0.74 6.31 -10.83
CA LEU A 23 0.09 7.46 -10.21
C LEU A 23 0.71 8.77 -10.69
N ILE A 24 -0.16 9.77 -10.85
CA ILE A 24 0.22 11.17 -10.99
C ILE A 24 0.72 11.72 -9.64
N ARG A 25 1.50 12.81 -9.67
CA ARG A 25 2.14 13.41 -8.47
C ARG A 25 1.22 13.58 -7.27
N THR A 26 0.04 14.15 -7.44
CA THR A 26 -0.90 14.42 -6.34
C THR A 26 -1.37 13.13 -5.66
N CYS A 27 -1.77 12.14 -6.44
CA CYS A 27 -2.14 10.82 -5.94
C CYS A 27 -0.92 10.08 -5.36
N HIS A 28 0.24 10.16 -6.01
CA HIS A 28 1.46 9.56 -5.50
C HIS A 28 1.82 10.10 -4.11
N THR A 29 1.80 11.42 -3.91
CA THR A 29 2.04 12.04 -2.60
C THR A 29 0.99 11.61 -1.57
N ARG A 30 -0.30 11.71 -1.92
CA ARG A 30 -1.42 11.27 -1.06
C ARG A 30 -1.25 9.83 -0.58
N HIS A 31 -0.89 8.93 -1.49
CA HIS A 31 -0.74 7.51 -1.19
C HIS A 31 0.63 7.11 -0.65
N SER A 32 1.66 7.92 -0.84
CA SER A 32 2.95 7.70 -0.20
C SER A 32 2.87 7.88 1.32
N ALA A 33 1.98 8.78 1.78
CA ALA A 33 1.71 9.02 3.19
C ALA A 33 0.68 8.04 3.77
N ASN A 34 -0.42 7.79 3.04
CA ASN A 34 -1.60 7.09 3.59
C ASN A 34 -1.80 5.65 3.08
N GLY A 35 -0.95 5.17 2.16
CA GLY A 35 -1.20 3.91 1.44
C GLY A 35 -2.32 4.04 0.39
N THR A 36 -2.30 3.19 -0.64
CA THR A 36 -3.41 3.05 -1.60
C THR A 36 -4.39 2.02 -1.06
N LEU A 37 -5.51 2.49 -0.51
CA LEU A 37 -6.64 1.72 0.02
C LEU A 37 -7.07 0.52 -0.85
N HIS A 38 -7.16 0.72 -2.16
CA HIS A 38 -7.60 -0.34 -3.09
C HIS A 38 -6.44 -1.04 -3.80
N ARG A 39 -5.18 -0.64 -3.55
CA ARG A 39 -3.97 -1.14 -4.26
C ARG A 39 -2.77 -1.28 -3.32
N TRP A 40 -2.99 -1.93 -2.20
CA TRP A 40 -2.06 -2.00 -1.07
C TRP A 40 -0.99 -3.11 -1.27
N PRO A 41 0.28 -2.86 -0.86
CA PRO A 41 1.33 -2.65 -1.84
C PRO A 41 1.29 -3.70 -2.96
N LEU A 42 1.39 -3.19 -4.18
CA LEU A 42 1.67 -4.05 -5.31
C LEU A 42 3.00 -4.76 -5.06
N ASN A 43 2.92 -6.04 -4.68
CA ASN A 43 4.10 -6.88 -4.67
C ASN A 43 4.46 -7.10 -6.14
N PRO A 44 5.69 -6.74 -6.56
CA PRO A 44 6.14 -7.06 -7.90
C PRO A 44 6.16 -8.58 -8.01
N HIS A 45 5.24 -9.12 -8.78
CA HIS A 45 5.17 -10.53 -9.11
C HIS A 45 5.77 -10.70 -10.50
N ARG A 46 6.86 -11.46 -10.60
CA ARG A 46 7.44 -11.77 -11.91
C ARG A 46 6.64 -12.91 -12.52
N ALA A 47 5.90 -12.62 -13.58
CA ALA A 47 5.19 -13.66 -14.33
C ALA A 47 6.19 -14.57 -15.08
N PRO A 48 5.80 -15.79 -15.46
CA PRO A 48 6.68 -16.73 -16.17
C PRO A 48 7.24 -16.18 -17.49
N ASN A 49 6.53 -15.26 -18.13
CA ASN A 49 6.94 -14.59 -19.35
C ASN A 49 7.92 -13.41 -19.13
N GLY A 50 8.39 -13.18 -17.90
CA GLY A 50 9.31 -12.10 -17.55
C GLY A 50 8.65 -10.75 -17.27
N THR A 51 7.35 -10.59 -17.53
CA THR A 51 6.61 -9.36 -17.22
C THR A 51 6.43 -9.22 -15.71
N THR A 52 6.71 -8.03 -15.17
CA THR A 52 6.41 -7.71 -13.77
C THR A 52 4.96 -7.27 -13.67
N THR A 53 4.13 -8.11 -13.05
CA THR A 53 2.76 -7.75 -12.69
C THR A 53 2.72 -7.30 -11.24
N TYR A 54 1.69 -6.56 -10.91
CA TYR A 54 1.56 -5.89 -9.63
C TYR A 54 0.25 -6.38 -9.01
N GLN A 55 0.34 -7.35 -8.08
CA GLN A 55 -0.86 -7.93 -7.47
C GLN A 55 -1.41 -7.00 -6.38
N LEU A 56 -2.70 -6.66 -6.50
CA LEU A 56 -3.38 -5.65 -5.70
C LEU A 56 -3.66 -6.06 -4.25
N ARG A 57 -3.88 -7.36 -4.00
CA ARG A 57 -4.15 -7.95 -2.70
C ARG A 57 -3.63 -9.40 -2.73
N SER A 58 -2.41 -9.61 -2.26
CA SER A 58 -1.92 -10.98 -2.04
C SER A 58 -2.52 -11.50 -0.72
N PRO A 59 -3.13 -12.71 -0.69
CA PRO A 59 -3.63 -13.31 0.55
C PRO A 59 -2.58 -13.36 1.66
N THR A 60 -1.32 -13.65 1.30
CA THR A 60 -0.19 -13.64 2.24
C THR A 60 0.06 -12.24 2.81
N ALA A 61 -0.06 -11.19 2.00
CA ALA A 61 0.13 -9.83 2.48
C ALA A 61 -1.00 -9.38 3.41
N LEU A 62 -2.23 -9.85 3.18
CA LEU A 62 -3.38 -9.60 4.05
C LEU A 62 -3.20 -10.28 5.40
N GLY A 63 -2.88 -11.58 5.43
CA GLY A 63 -2.61 -12.30 6.68
C GLY A 63 -1.49 -11.64 7.49
N ARG A 64 -0.40 -11.22 6.83
CA ARG A 64 0.68 -10.48 7.51
C ARG A 64 0.26 -9.12 8.06
N ALA A 65 -0.74 -8.45 7.45
CA ALA A 65 -1.28 -7.21 7.98
C ALA A 65 -2.17 -7.46 9.21
N GLU A 66 -2.89 -8.58 9.25
CA GLU A 66 -3.68 -9.03 10.40
C GLU A 66 -2.76 -9.42 11.57
N ASP A 67 -1.71 -10.22 11.32
CA ASP A 67 -0.69 -10.55 12.33
C ASP A 67 -0.07 -9.28 12.92
N TYR A 68 0.23 -8.28 12.07
CA TYR A 68 0.73 -6.98 12.50
C TYR A 68 -0.30 -6.23 13.36
N ALA A 69 -1.59 -6.28 13.02
CA ALA A 69 -2.65 -5.66 13.80
C ALA A 69 -2.76 -6.27 15.20
N GLU A 70 -2.63 -7.60 15.30
CA GLU A 70 -2.63 -8.32 16.57
C GLU A 70 -1.45 -7.91 17.46
N LEU A 71 -0.24 -7.88 16.92
CA LEU A 71 0.94 -7.41 17.67
C LEU A 71 0.77 -5.96 18.16
N ARG A 72 0.13 -5.11 17.35
CA ARG A 72 -0.16 -3.72 17.73
C ARG A 72 -1.24 -3.61 18.81
N SER A 73 -2.21 -4.51 18.88
CA SER A 73 -3.24 -4.52 19.93
C SER A 73 -2.67 -5.02 21.28
N GLN A 74 -1.62 -5.84 21.25
CA GLN A 74 -0.84 -6.24 22.42
C GLN A 74 0.07 -5.12 22.98
N GLY A 75 0.07 -3.94 22.35
CA GLY A 75 0.83 -2.78 22.81
C GLY A 75 2.26 -2.67 22.26
N LEU A 76 2.74 -3.64 21.46
CA LEU A 76 4.08 -3.57 20.87
C LEU A 76 4.20 -2.37 19.95
N THR A 77 5.35 -1.69 19.98
CA THR A 77 5.67 -0.62 19.04
C THR A 77 5.76 -1.15 17.60
N ARG A 78 5.70 -0.23 16.63
CA ARG A 78 5.82 -0.59 15.21
C ARG A 78 7.15 -1.28 14.88
N VAL A 79 8.24 -0.92 15.58
CA VAL A 79 9.56 -1.51 15.35
C VAL A 79 9.58 -2.95 15.84
N GLU A 80 9.13 -3.19 17.07
CA GLU A 80 9.06 -4.54 17.67
C GLU A 80 8.14 -5.47 16.86
N ALA A 81 6.98 -4.97 16.41
CA ALA A 81 6.08 -5.75 15.56
C ALA A 81 6.72 -6.09 14.21
N ALA A 82 7.51 -5.17 13.62
CA ALA A 82 8.22 -5.43 12.37
C ALA A 82 9.30 -6.51 12.54
N GLU A 83 10.08 -6.42 13.62
CA GLU A 83 11.09 -7.41 13.99
C GLU A 83 10.48 -8.79 14.23
N ARG A 84 9.37 -8.85 14.98
CA ARG A 84 8.67 -10.11 15.28
C ARG A 84 8.16 -10.82 14.03
N LEU A 85 7.69 -10.05 13.04
CA LEU A 85 7.22 -10.58 11.76
C LEU A 85 8.36 -10.87 10.77
N GLY A 86 9.59 -10.45 11.06
CA GLY A 86 10.72 -10.57 10.14
C GLY A 86 10.58 -9.67 8.90
N VAL A 87 10.02 -8.47 9.05
CA VAL A 87 9.82 -7.52 7.94
C VAL A 87 10.51 -6.18 8.22
N THR A 88 10.76 -5.40 7.16
CA THR A 88 11.30 -4.05 7.33
C THR A 88 10.29 -3.10 7.97
N ILE A 89 10.77 -2.07 8.68
CA ILE A 89 9.93 -0.98 9.24
C ILE A 89 9.08 -0.32 8.15
N ARG A 90 9.60 -0.21 6.93
CA ARG A 90 8.88 0.32 5.78
C ARG A 90 7.68 -0.55 5.42
N THR A 91 7.82 -1.87 5.49
CA THR A 91 6.72 -2.83 5.29
C THR A 91 5.70 -2.72 6.41
N ALA A 92 6.12 -2.66 7.68
CA ALA A 92 5.22 -2.45 8.81
C ALA A 92 4.44 -1.13 8.72
N SER A 93 5.08 -0.07 8.24
CA SER A 93 4.41 1.21 7.95
C SER A 93 3.34 1.08 6.87
N ARG A 94 3.54 0.20 5.88
CA ARG A 94 2.50 -0.14 4.90
C ARG A 94 1.36 -0.92 5.57
N TYR A 95 1.63 -1.91 6.43
CA TYR A 95 0.60 -2.63 7.19
C TYR A 95 -0.28 -1.65 7.98
N GLN A 96 0.34 -0.74 8.73
CA GLN A 96 -0.38 0.27 9.49
C GLN A 96 -1.25 1.19 8.61
N ALA A 97 -0.70 1.64 7.47
CA ALA A 97 -1.44 2.49 6.54
C ALA A 97 -2.66 1.76 5.97
N TYR A 98 -2.56 0.48 5.65
CA TYR A 98 -3.70 -0.35 5.22
C TYR A 98 -4.81 -0.39 6.26
N LEU A 99 -4.47 -0.79 7.49
CA LEU A 99 -5.44 -1.00 8.55
C LEU A 99 -6.25 0.28 8.83
N ARG A 100 -5.57 1.43 8.93
CA ARG A 100 -6.23 2.74 9.11
C ARG A 100 -7.23 3.03 8.00
N ALA A 101 -6.84 2.70 6.79
CA ALA A 101 -7.59 3.05 5.62
C ALA A 101 -8.81 2.11 5.47
N THR A 102 -8.65 0.81 5.74
CA THR A 102 -9.76 -0.16 5.85
C THR A 102 -10.75 0.21 6.95
N GLN A 103 -10.27 0.70 8.11
CA GLN A 103 -11.15 1.21 9.17
C GLN A 103 -12.01 2.40 8.68
N GLN A 104 -11.40 3.34 7.95
CA GLN A 104 -12.14 4.48 7.36
C GLN A 104 -13.19 4.05 6.32
N GLU A 105 -12.91 3.02 5.50
CA GLU A 105 -13.90 2.45 4.57
C GLU A 105 -15.10 1.85 5.31
N GLN A 106 -14.83 1.11 6.39
CA GLN A 106 -15.88 0.48 7.21
C GLN A 106 -16.76 1.54 7.88
N GLU A 107 -16.15 2.57 8.46
CA GLU A 107 -16.85 3.70 9.07
C GLU A 107 -17.73 4.44 8.06
N HIS A 108 -17.22 4.70 6.85
CA HIS A 108 -17.98 5.40 5.80
C HIS A 108 -19.12 4.56 5.24
N THR A 109 -18.98 3.24 5.20
CA THR A 109 -20.03 2.32 4.71
C THR A 109 -21.14 2.11 5.75
N ALA A 110 -20.82 2.28 7.04
CA ALA A 110 -21.75 2.11 8.15
C ALA A 110 -22.57 3.37 8.47
N ALA A 111 -22.23 4.52 7.88
CA ALA A 111 -22.89 5.81 8.05
C ALA A 111 -23.92 6.09 6.94
#